data_AF-A0A1L7WZS4-F1
#
_entry.id   AF-A0A1L7WZS4-F1
#
_cell.length_a   1.000
_cell.length_b   1.000
_cell.length_c   1.000
_cell.angle_alpha   90.00
_cell.angle_beta   90.00
_cell.angle_gamma   90.00
#
_symmetry.space_group_name_H-M   'P 1'
#
loop_
_entity.id
_entity.type
_entity.pdbx_description
1 polymer ?
#
loop_
_entity_poly.entity_id
_entity_poly.type
_entity_poly.pdbx_seq_one_letter_code
_entity_poly.pdbx_strand_id
1 'polypeptide(L)'
;MIKNDSPWVLGYNEPDMTNANGGCDASPQAAYNAWGDDMFQFYDGGASLVCPAITSDNQPAASWGTLGPHVVERFYQHQAPEWRGAVAVQMQCSGTTLANSFIVYIESTASQVNSFFGTTMLIWVTEFSPMPTSDVQLMSNFLDVAIPWLDAQSYIDRYSPFMADYFVTNDALNVAGETFVHTS
;
A
#
# COMPACT_ATOMS: atom_id res chain seq x y z
N MET A 1 -3.23 5.52 22.77
CA MET A 1 -4.39 6.33 22.35
C MET A 1 -4.00 7.09 21.10
N ILE A 2 -4.73 6.91 20.01
CA ILE A 2 -4.60 7.75 18.81
C ILE A 2 -4.95 9.18 19.23
N LYS A 3 -4.15 10.18 18.87
CA LYS A 3 -4.52 11.59 19.09
C LYS A 3 -5.81 11.86 18.32
N ASN A 4 -6.78 12.54 18.95
CA ASN A 4 -8.17 12.75 18.52
C ASN A 4 -8.42 13.33 17.10
N ASP A 5 -7.37 13.52 16.28
CA ASP A 5 -7.46 14.13 14.95
C ASP A 5 -7.00 13.18 13.83
N SER A 6 -6.58 11.93 14.12
CA SER A 6 -6.16 10.99 13.06
C SER A 6 -7.40 10.29 12.50
N PRO A 7 -7.88 10.64 11.29
CA PRO A 7 -9.17 10.17 10.78
C PRO A 7 -9.09 8.73 10.24
N TRP A 8 -7.89 8.13 10.23
CA TRP A 8 -7.61 6.88 9.55
C TRP A 8 -6.67 6.00 10.38
N VAL A 9 -6.88 4.68 10.31
CA VAL A 9 -5.99 3.66 10.85
C VAL A 9 -5.65 2.66 9.76
N LEU A 10 -4.34 2.45 9.53
CA LEU A 10 -3.83 1.42 8.63
C LEU A 10 -3.93 0.05 9.30
N GLY A 11 -4.38 -0.95 8.55
CA GLY A 11 -4.37 -2.35 8.96
C GLY A 11 -2.97 -2.97 8.98
N TYR A 12 -2.92 -4.30 8.97
CA TYR A 12 -1.66 -5.05 8.94
C TYR A 12 -0.77 -4.69 7.74
N ASN A 13 0.54 -4.64 7.96
CA ASN A 13 1.54 -4.47 6.91
C ASN A 13 1.88 -5.81 6.26
N GLU A 14 1.55 -6.00 4.99
CA GLU A 14 1.82 -7.22 4.19
C GLU A 14 1.62 -8.53 4.99
N PRO A 15 0.38 -8.88 5.38
CA PRO A 15 0.11 -10.18 6.01
C PRO A 15 0.37 -11.38 5.07
N ASP A 16 0.55 -11.11 3.78
CA ASP A 16 1.05 -12.03 2.76
C ASP A 16 2.58 -12.15 2.71
N MET A 17 3.30 -11.39 3.53
CA MET A 17 4.76 -11.39 3.62
C MET A 17 5.28 -11.72 5.03
N THR A 18 6.53 -12.17 5.09
CA THR A 18 7.23 -12.46 6.36
C THR A 18 7.99 -11.23 6.85
N ASN A 19 8.28 -11.19 8.16
CA ASN A 19 9.15 -10.17 8.76
C ASN A 19 10.53 -10.05 8.10
N ALA A 20 11.06 -11.15 7.54
CA ALA A 20 12.35 -11.14 6.83
C ALA A 20 12.34 -10.24 5.58
N ASN A 21 11.14 -9.97 5.03
CA ASN A 21 10.93 -9.14 3.85
C ASN A 21 10.15 -7.85 4.17
N GLY A 22 9.90 -7.54 5.45
CA GLY A 22 9.19 -6.32 5.88
C GLY A 22 7.71 -6.50 6.22
N GLY A 23 7.10 -7.65 5.91
CA GLY A 23 5.71 -7.95 6.28
C GLY A 23 5.51 -8.29 7.75
N CYS A 24 4.26 -8.43 8.19
CA CYS A 24 3.92 -8.58 9.61
C CYS A 24 3.95 -10.03 10.12
N ASP A 25 4.16 -11.02 9.25
CA ASP A 25 4.21 -12.46 9.60
C ASP A 25 2.92 -13.01 10.25
N ALA A 26 1.84 -12.24 10.20
CA ALA A 26 0.49 -12.70 10.49
C ALA A 26 -0.12 -13.18 9.18
N SER A 27 0.06 -14.47 8.85
CA SER A 27 -0.54 -15.08 7.64
C SER A 27 -1.94 -14.53 7.33
N PRO A 28 -2.38 -14.42 6.07
CA PRO A 28 -3.65 -13.75 5.76
C PRO A 28 -4.83 -14.32 6.56
N GLN A 29 -4.80 -15.64 6.79
CA GLN A 29 -5.74 -16.38 7.63
C GLN A 29 -5.79 -15.92 9.09
N ALA A 30 -4.63 -15.73 9.71
CA ALA A 30 -4.55 -15.25 11.09
C ALA A 30 -4.98 -13.79 11.18
N ALA A 31 -4.54 -12.97 10.23
CA ALA A 31 -4.84 -11.55 10.18
C ALA A 31 -6.35 -11.30 10.04
N TYR A 32 -7.06 -12.02 9.16
CA TYR A 32 -8.52 -11.81 9.05
C TYR A 32 -9.30 -12.35 10.26
N ASN A 33 -8.81 -13.39 10.93
CA ASN A 33 -9.46 -13.93 12.13
C ASN A 33 -9.41 -12.95 13.32
N ALA A 34 -8.33 -12.18 13.43
CA ALA A 34 -8.11 -11.21 14.50
C ALA A 34 -8.62 -9.80 14.18
N TRP A 35 -8.97 -9.51 12.91
CA TRP A 35 -9.28 -8.16 12.44
C TRP A 35 -10.31 -7.41 13.28
N GLY A 36 -11.44 -8.05 13.59
CA GLY A 36 -12.49 -7.43 14.40
C GLY A 36 -11.99 -7.00 15.79
N ASP A 37 -11.24 -7.86 16.47
CA ASP A 37 -10.71 -7.57 17.80
C ASP A 37 -9.62 -6.48 17.76
N ASP A 38 -8.74 -6.55 16.76
CA ASP A 38 -7.60 -5.65 16.63
C ASP A 38 -8.01 -4.27 16.15
N MET A 39 -9.00 -4.19 15.25
CA MET A 39 -9.24 -2.98 14.49
C MET A 39 -10.57 -2.31 14.82
N PHE A 40 -11.59 -3.04 15.28
CA PHE A 40 -12.92 -2.43 15.34
C PHE A 40 -13.07 -1.34 16.40
N GLN A 41 -12.29 -1.45 17.47
CA GLN A 41 -12.16 -0.43 18.50
C GLN A 41 -11.81 0.97 17.95
N PHE A 42 -11.09 1.06 16.83
CA PHE A 42 -10.71 2.36 16.24
C PHE A 42 -11.84 3.02 15.48
N TYR A 43 -12.66 2.24 14.79
CA TYR A 43 -13.85 2.75 14.09
C TYR A 43 -14.97 3.10 15.06
N ASP A 44 -15.15 2.32 16.14
CA ASP A 44 -16.03 2.71 17.24
C ASP A 44 -15.57 4.05 17.86
N GLY A 45 -14.26 4.33 17.80
CA GLY A 45 -13.66 5.61 18.14
C GLY A 45 -13.78 6.70 17.07
N GLY A 46 -14.40 6.43 15.92
CA GLY A 46 -14.67 7.37 14.84
C GLY A 46 -13.63 7.41 13.70
N ALA A 47 -12.65 6.49 13.68
CA ALA A 47 -11.68 6.41 12.59
C ALA A 47 -12.17 5.58 11.40
N SER A 48 -11.77 5.96 10.19
CA SER A 48 -11.87 5.09 9.02
C SER A 48 -10.76 4.04 9.03
N LEU A 49 -11.05 2.82 8.60
CA LEU A 49 -10.04 1.76 8.51
C LEU A 49 -9.57 1.52 7.08
N VAL A 50 -8.27 1.44 6.90
CA VAL A 50 -7.65 0.99 5.66
C VAL A 50 -7.39 -0.50 5.77
N CYS A 51 -7.78 -1.29 4.77
CA CYS A 51 -7.48 -2.72 4.68
C CYS A 51 -5.98 -2.98 4.84
N PRO A 52 -5.58 -4.23 5.17
CA PRO A 52 -4.17 -4.60 5.18
C PRO A 52 -3.46 -4.18 3.91
N ALA A 53 -2.23 -3.69 4.05
CA ALA A 53 -1.39 -3.36 2.93
C ALA A 53 -0.92 -4.65 2.26
N ILE A 54 -1.17 -4.82 0.96
CA ILE A 54 -0.82 -6.03 0.22
C ILE A 54 0.47 -5.83 -0.58
N THR A 55 1.27 -6.89 -0.68
CA THR A 55 2.50 -6.85 -1.47
C THR A 55 2.23 -6.99 -2.97
N SER A 56 3.17 -6.50 -3.79
CA SER A 56 3.23 -6.79 -5.23
C SER A 56 3.94 -8.10 -5.55
N ASP A 57 4.60 -8.72 -4.56
CA ASP A 57 5.30 -9.98 -4.78
C ASP A 57 4.30 -11.12 -5.06
N ASN A 58 4.56 -11.84 -6.14
CA ASN A 58 3.79 -13.03 -6.51
C ASN A 58 4.42 -14.31 -5.92
N GLN A 59 5.53 -14.20 -5.19
CA GLN A 59 6.10 -15.29 -4.42
C GLN A 59 5.49 -15.28 -3.02
N PRO A 60 4.78 -16.34 -2.61
CA PRO A 60 4.27 -16.39 -1.27
C PRO A 60 5.44 -16.47 -0.29
N ALA A 61 5.50 -15.54 0.68
CA ALA A 61 6.58 -15.53 1.66
C ALA A 61 6.61 -16.79 2.55
N ALA A 62 5.52 -17.57 2.55
CA ALA A 62 5.39 -18.86 3.21
C ALA A 62 4.30 -19.72 2.54
N SER A 63 4.09 -20.96 2.99
CA SER A 63 3.07 -21.89 2.44
C SER A 63 1.60 -21.48 2.70
N TRP A 64 1.31 -20.18 2.87
CA TRP A 64 0.00 -19.64 3.27
C TRP A 64 -1.01 -19.51 2.12
N GLY A 65 -0.55 -19.55 0.87
CA GLY A 65 -1.39 -19.76 -0.32
C GLY A 65 -2.31 -18.61 -0.75
N THR A 66 -2.45 -17.53 0.03
CA THR A 66 -3.20 -16.31 -0.34
C THR A 66 -2.24 -15.13 -0.41
N LEU A 67 -2.27 -14.36 -1.51
CA LEU A 67 -1.36 -13.23 -1.76
C LEU A 67 -2.10 -12.07 -2.43
N GLY A 68 -1.52 -10.87 -2.31
CA GLY A 68 -1.93 -9.71 -3.09
C GLY A 68 -3.41 -9.38 -2.89
N PRO A 69 -4.15 -9.03 -3.96
CA PRO A 69 -5.56 -8.65 -3.85
C PRO A 69 -6.47 -9.70 -3.19
N HIS A 70 -6.11 -10.99 -3.24
CA HIS A 70 -6.90 -12.04 -2.60
C HIS A 70 -6.85 -11.99 -1.06
N VAL A 71 -5.84 -11.35 -0.46
CA VAL A 71 -5.88 -11.01 0.97
C VAL A 71 -7.09 -10.12 1.23
N VAL A 72 -7.27 -9.06 0.44
CA VAL A 72 -8.40 -8.13 0.56
C VAL A 72 -9.73 -8.86 0.34
N GLU A 73 -9.81 -9.76 -0.65
CA GLU A 73 -10.98 -10.59 -0.88
C GLU A 73 -11.38 -11.39 0.37
N ARG A 74 -10.41 -12.00 1.06
CA ARG A 74 -10.69 -12.79 2.28
C ARG A 74 -11.23 -11.93 3.42
N PHE A 75 -10.65 -10.75 3.63
CA PHE A 75 -11.14 -9.79 4.62
C PHE A 75 -12.55 -9.32 4.29
N TYR A 76 -12.83 -9.02 3.02
CA TYR A 76 -14.15 -8.65 2.57
C TYR A 76 -15.19 -9.75 2.82
N GLN A 77 -14.87 -11.00 2.48
CA GLN A 77 -15.77 -12.16 2.68
C GLN A 77 -16.06 -12.47 4.15
N HIS A 78 -15.11 -12.21 5.06
CA HIS A 78 -15.19 -12.74 6.43
C HIS A 78 -15.66 -11.72 7.46
N GLN A 79 -15.50 -10.39 7.30
CA GLN A 79 -15.77 -9.48 8.43
C GLN A 79 -16.27 -8.04 8.18
N ALA A 80 -16.54 -7.49 6.99
CA ALA A 80 -16.87 -6.04 6.97
C ALA A 80 -17.68 -5.47 5.79
N PRO A 81 -18.96 -5.83 5.59
CA PRO A 81 -19.82 -5.11 4.63
C PRO A 81 -20.09 -3.64 5.02
N GLU A 82 -19.89 -3.26 6.29
CA GLU A 82 -20.21 -1.91 6.80
C GLU A 82 -19.04 -0.91 6.71
N TRP A 83 -17.83 -1.36 6.37
CA TRP A 83 -16.60 -0.58 6.54
C TRP A 83 -16.08 -0.15 5.19
N ARG A 84 -16.06 1.17 4.97
CA ARG A 84 -15.60 1.78 3.72
C ARG A 84 -14.49 2.77 4.03
N GLY A 85 -13.26 2.26 4.15
CA GLY A 85 -12.09 3.11 4.13
C GLY A 85 -11.38 3.03 2.79
N ALA A 86 -10.17 2.47 2.78
CA ALA A 86 -9.36 2.35 1.57
C ALA A 86 -8.61 1.00 1.55
N VAL A 87 -8.02 0.63 0.41
CA VAL A 87 -7.11 -0.52 0.29
C VAL A 87 -5.68 -0.03 0.20
N ALA A 88 -4.82 -0.50 1.11
CA ALA A 88 -3.40 -0.22 1.06
C ALA A 88 -2.69 -1.19 0.10
N VAL A 89 -1.78 -0.66 -0.73
CA VAL A 89 -1.03 -1.43 -1.73
C VAL A 89 0.45 -1.04 -1.66
N GLN A 90 1.33 -2.03 -1.80
CA GLN A 90 2.77 -1.87 -1.74
C GLN A 90 3.46 -2.47 -2.97
N MET A 91 4.42 -1.76 -3.56
CA MET A 91 5.16 -2.27 -4.72
C MET A 91 6.63 -1.87 -4.77
N GLN A 92 7.51 -2.86 -4.92
CA GLN A 92 8.90 -2.67 -5.31
C GLN A 92 9.09 -3.09 -6.77
N CYS A 93 9.50 -2.14 -7.63
CA CYS A 93 9.64 -2.37 -9.07
C CYS A 93 11.08 -2.71 -9.43
N SER A 94 11.31 -3.75 -10.23
CA SER A 94 12.62 -4.05 -10.83
C SER A 94 12.50 -4.27 -12.34
N GLY A 95 13.58 -4.07 -13.09
CA GLY A 95 13.60 -4.22 -14.56
C GLY A 95 13.76 -2.89 -15.32
N THR A 96 13.38 -2.88 -16.59
CA THR A 96 13.66 -1.76 -17.53
C THR A 96 12.50 -0.78 -17.71
N THR A 97 11.30 -1.11 -17.25
CA THR A 97 10.08 -0.29 -17.43
C THR A 97 9.37 0.00 -16.11
N LEU A 98 10.13 0.45 -15.11
CA LEU A 98 9.74 0.50 -13.69
C LEU A 98 8.41 1.24 -13.45
N ALA A 99 8.28 2.48 -13.90
CA ALA A 99 7.07 3.27 -13.69
C ALA A 99 5.85 2.70 -14.43
N ASN A 100 6.04 2.15 -15.63
CA ASN A 100 4.94 1.52 -16.37
C ASN A 100 4.48 0.22 -15.68
N SER A 101 5.41 -0.59 -15.18
CA SER A 101 5.09 -1.79 -14.41
C SER A 101 4.34 -1.45 -13.12
N PHE A 102 4.72 -0.37 -12.45
CA PHE A 102 3.99 0.18 -11.31
C PHE A 102 2.55 0.54 -11.66
N ILE A 103 2.36 1.35 -12.69
CA ILE A 103 1.04 1.78 -13.17
C ILE A 103 0.14 0.58 -13.47
N VAL A 104 0.63 -0.37 -14.28
CA VAL A 104 -0.13 -1.57 -14.65
C VAL A 104 -0.53 -2.39 -13.42
N TYR A 105 0.35 -2.50 -12.42
CA TYR A 105 0.04 -3.22 -11.20
C TYR A 105 -1.05 -2.52 -10.37
N ILE A 106 -0.96 -1.20 -10.19
CA ILE A 106 -1.98 -0.43 -9.46
C ILE A 106 -3.33 -0.51 -10.17
N GLU A 107 -3.37 -0.37 -11.50
CA GLU A 107 -4.61 -0.51 -12.29
C GLU A 107 -5.22 -1.91 -12.16
N SER A 108 -4.39 -2.95 -12.27
CA SER A 108 -4.84 -4.34 -12.13
C SER A 108 -5.37 -4.62 -10.72
N THR A 109 -4.68 -4.13 -9.70
CA THR A 109 -5.07 -4.28 -8.30
C THR A 109 -6.38 -3.56 -8.00
N ALA A 110 -6.52 -2.31 -8.44
CA ALA A 110 -7.75 -1.54 -8.28
C ALA A 110 -8.94 -2.22 -8.97
N SER A 111 -8.74 -2.75 -10.19
CA SER A 111 -9.77 -3.51 -10.91
C SER A 111 -10.21 -4.77 -10.16
N GLN A 112 -9.26 -5.55 -9.63
CA GLN A 112 -9.55 -6.75 -8.84
C GLN A 112 -10.29 -6.41 -7.54
N VAL A 113 -9.80 -5.42 -6.80
CA VAL A 113 -10.45 -4.92 -5.58
C VAL A 113 -11.89 -4.50 -5.89
N ASN A 114 -12.10 -3.68 -6.91
CA ASN A 114 -13.44 -3.24 -7.29
C ASN A 114 -14.37 -4.42 -7.63
N SER A 115 -13.84 -5.50 -8.21
CA SER A 115 -14.61 -6.71 -8.50
C SER A 115 -15.05 -7.45 -7.22
N PHE A 116 -14.21 -7.47 -6.18
CA PHE A 116 -14.57 -8.07 -4.89
C PHE A 116 -15.68 -7.29 -4.20
N PHE A 117 -15.57 -5.96 -4.16
CA PHE A 117 -16.54 -5.09 -3.48
C PHE A 117 -17.77 -4.75 -4.33
N GLY A 118 -17.75 -5.01 -5.64
CA GLY A 118 -18.81 -4.63 -6.57
C GLY A 118 -18.97 -3.12 -6.76
N THR A 119 -17.97 -2.32 -6.37
CA THR A 119 -17.97 -0.86 -6.45
C THR A 119 -16.54 -0.32 -6.53
N THR A 120 -16.39 0.95 -6.93
CA THR A 120 -15.08 1.61 -6.91
C THR A 120 -14.64 1.85 -5.46
N MET A 121 -13.48 1.32 -5.09
CA MET A 121 -12.85 1.52 -3.80
C MET A 121 -11.76 2.60 -3.90
N LEU A 122 -11.54 3.32 -2.80
CA LEU A 122 -10.36 4.17 -2.65
C LEU A 122 -9.13 3.30 -2.44
N ILE A 123 -8.04 3.65 -3.11
CA ILE A 123 -6.75 2.99 -3.00
C ILE A 123 -5.75 3.95 -2.34
N TRP A 124 -5.01 3.44 -1.38
CA TRP A 124 -3.85 4.09 -0.77
C TRP A 124 -2.59 3.35 -1.21
N VAL A 125 -1.69 4.00 -1.92
CA VAL A 125 -0.41 3.40 -2.30
C VAL A 125 0.59 3.69 -1.19
N THR A 126 0.61 2.86 -0.15
CA THR A 126 1.34 3.15 1.09
C THR A 126 2.85 2.94 0.97
N GLU A 127 3.30 2.16 0.00
CA GLU A 127 4.72 2.00 -0.32
C GLU A 127 4.92 1.80 -1.82
N PHE A 128 5.82 2.56 -2.43
CA PHE A 128 6.22 2.31 -3.82
C PHE A 128 7.64 2.80 -4.09
N SER A 129 8.44 2.01 -4.81
CA SER A 129 9.82 2.38 -5.16
C SER A 129 10.36 1.59 -6.36
N PRO A 130 11.36 2.13 -7.09
CA PRO A 130 12.22 1.33 -7.95
C PRO A 130 13.31 0.64 -7.14
N MET A 131 13.82 -0.47 -7.68
CA MET A 131 14.98 -1.19 -7.15
C MET A 131 16.20 -1.04 -8.06
N PRO A 132 17.40 -0.81 -7.49
CA PRO A 132 17.66 -0.67 -6.05
C PRO A 132 17.23 0.70 -5.50
N THR A 133 16.63 0.74 -4.30
CA THR A 133 16.16 1.96 -3.62
C THR A 133 17.26 2.98 -3.33
N SER A 134 18.52 2.52 -3.23
CA SER A 134 19.68 3.37 -2.99
C SER A 134 20.10 4.22 -4.19
N ASP A 135 19.59 3.93 -5.40
CA ASP A 135 19.87 4.74 -6.58
C ASP A 135 18.92 5.95 -6.62
N VAL A 136 19.40 7.07 -6.08
CA VAL A 136 18.61 8.30 -5.97
C VAL A 136 18.19 8.89 -7.33
N GLN A 137 18.97 8.68 -8.38
CA GLN A 137 18.60 9.17 -9.71
C GLN A 137 17.53 8.28 -10.34
N LEU A 138 17.64 6.96 -10.15
CA LEU A 138 16.60 6.03 -10.56
C LEU A 138 15.27 6.31 -9.86
N MET A 139 15.32 6.57 -8.55
CA MET A 139 14.17 7.00 -7.75
C MET A 139 13.55 8.29 -8.29
N SER A 140 14.34 9.34 -8.53
CA SER A 140 13.85 10.59 -9.13
C SER A 140 13.16 10.36 -10.48
N ASN A 141 13.78 9.63 -11.40
CA ASN A 141 13.20 9.34 -12.72
C ASN A 141 11.89 8.53 -12.63
N PHE A 142 11.78 7.63 -11.66
CA PHE A 142 10.57 6.86 -11.42
C PHE A 142 9.44 7.74 -10.89
N LEU A 143 9.74 8.61 -9.91
CA LEU A 143 8.77 9.51 -9.30
C LEU A 143 8.24 10.57 -10.28
N ASP A 144 9.10 11.09 -11.17
CA ASP A 144 8.72 12.02 -12.26
C ASP A 144 7.61 11.47 -13.16
N VAL A 145 7.43 10.14 -13.21
CA VAL A 145 6.37 9.48 -13.99
C VAL A 145 5.24 9.00 -13.08
N ALA A 146 5.57 8.38 -11.95
CA ALA A 146 4.59 7.76 -11.07
C ALA A 146 3.66 8.79 -10.41
N ILE A 147 4.21 9.92 -9.94
CA ILE A 147 3.42 10.92 -9.18
C ILE A 147 2.37 11.61 -10.06
N PRO A 148 2.71 12.18 -11.25
CA PRO A 148 1.69 12.78 -12.10
C PRO A 148 0.60 11.80 -12.53
N TRP A 149 0.94 10.52 -12.67
CA TRP A 149 -0.07 9.49 -12.95
C TRP A 149 -0.96 9.24 -11.74
N LEU A 150 -0.40 9.09 -10.53
CA LEU A 150 -1.16 8.89 -9.29
C LEU A 150 -2.14 10.06 -9.05
N ASP A 151 -1.68 11.30 -9.22
CA ASP A 151 -2.51 12.51 -9.03
C ASP A 151 -3.67 12.60 -10.03
N ALA A 152 -3.52 12.01 -11.22
CA ALA A 152 -4.56 12.01 -12.24
C ALA A 152 -5.68 10.99 -11.96
N GLN A 153 -5.51 10.07 -10.99
CA GLN A 153 -6.48 9.01 -10.71
C GLN A 153 -7.48 9.43 -9.62
N SER A 154 -8.78 9.43 -9.95
CA SER A 154 -9.83 9.76 -8.97
C SER A 154 -10.05 8.71 -7.87
N TYR A 155 -9.49 7.51 -8.04
CA TYR A 155 -9.60 6.39 -7.09
C TYR A 155 -8.36 6.25 -6.21
N ILE A 156 -7.31 7.05 -6.43
CA ILE A 156 -6.14 7.13 -5.56
C ILE A 156 -6.37 8.27 -4.58
N ASP A 157 -6.54 7.95 -3.29
CA ASP A 157 -6.79 8.96 -2.26
C ASP A 157 -5.48 9.46 -1.63
N ARG A 158 -4.50 8.55 -1.44
CA ARG A 158 -3.20 8.86 -0.84
C ARG A 158 -2.10 7.96 -1.41
N TYR A 159 -0.88 8.46 -1.36
CA TYR A 159 0.30 7.66 -1.66
C TYR A 159 1.49 8.10 -0.81
N SER A 160 2.44 7.19 -0.61
CA SER A 160 3.71 7.44 0.08
C SER A 160 4.82 6.63 -0.59
N PRO A 161 5.80 7.28 -1.24
CA PRO A 161 6.96 6.58 -1.76
C PRO A 161 7.71 5.88 -0.63
N PHE A 162 8.34 4.75 -0.93
CA PHE A 162 9.19 4.05 0.02
C PHE A 162 10.62 4.56 -0.10
N MET A 163 11.18 5.27 0.89
CA MET A 163 10.64 5.87 2.10
C MET A 163 11.46 7.14 2.36
N ALA A 164 11.07 7.98 3.32
CA ALA A 164 11.70 9.30 3.55
C ALA A 164 13.24 9.25 3.65
N ASP A 165 13.81 8.20 4.23
CA ASP A 165 15.26 8.01 4.38
C ASP A 165 16.02 7.98 3.03
N TYR A 166 15.37 7.59 1.93
CA TYR A 166 15.98 7.60 0.59
C TYR A 166 15.92 8.98 -0.09
N PHE A 167 15.24 9.95 0.51
CA PHE A 167 15.04 11.30 -0.05
C PHE A 167 15.95 12.35 0.58
N VAL A 168 16.72 11.98 1.60
CA VAL A 168 17.58 12.90 2.35
C VAL A 168 19.02 12.39 2.35
N THR A 169 19.97 13.28 2.06
CA THR A 169 21.41 13.04 2.17
C THR A 169 22.04 14.19 2.96
N ASN A 170 22.76 13.88 4.05
CA ASN A 170 23.38 14.88 4.93
C ASN A 170 22.39 15.98 5.39
N ASP A 171 21.21 15.57 5.88
CA ASP A 171 20.14 16.45 6.37
C ASP A 171 19.56 17.43 5.33
N ALA A 172 19.77 17.18 4.04
CA ALA A 172 19.19 17.94 2.93
C ALA A 172 18.46 17.03 1.94
N LEU A 173 17.43 17.54 1.26
CA LEU A 173 16.77 16.80 0.17
C LEU A 173 17.81 16.46 -0.92
N ASN A 174 17.79 15.22 -1.36
CA ASN A 174 18.52 14.80 -2.55
C ASN A 174 17.61 14.94 -3.80
N VAL A 175 18.11 14.55 -4.98
CA VAL A 175 17.36 14.70 -6.23
C VAL A 175 15.99 13.99 -6.22
N ALA A 176 15.87 12.83 -5.57
CA ALA A 176 14.59 12.15 -5.43
C ALA A 176 13.64 12.89 -4.48
N GLY A 177 14.17 13.40 -3.37
CA GLY A 177 13.42 14.23 -2.44
C GLY A 177 12.90 15.51 -3.08
N GLU A 178 13.74 16.20 -3.84
CA GLU A 178 13.39 17.40 -4.62
C GLU A 178 12.32 17.08 -5.68
N THR A 179 12.42 15.94 -6.39
CA THR A 179 11.37 15.49 -7.31
C THR A 179 10.04 15.34 -6.57
N PHE A 180 10.01 14.61 -5.45
CA PHE A 180 8.77 14.30 -4.71
C PHE A 180 8.04 15.56 -4.22
N VAL A 181 8.76 16.54 -3.69
CA VAL A 181 8.14 17.78 -3.16
C VAL A 181 7.72 18.77 -4.24
N HIS A 182 8.24 18.64 -5.47
CA HIS A 182 7.90 19.54 -6.58
C HIS A 182 6.82 19.00 -7.52
N THR A 183 6.52 17.69 -7.46
CA THR A 183 5.43 17.07 -8.23
C THR A 183 4.08 17.07 -7.48
N SER A 184 4.05 17.49 -6.21
CA SER A 184 2.86 17.55 -5.35
C SER A 184 2.21 18.92 -5.25
#